data_AF-A0A3P6PLC4-F1
#
_entry.id   AF-A0A3P6PLC4-F1
#
_cell.length_a   1.000
_cell.length_b   1.000
_cell.length_c   1.000
_cell.angle_alpha   90.00
_cell.angle_beta   90.00
_cell.angle_gamma   90.00
#
_symmetry.space_group_name_H-M   'P 1'
#
loop_
_entity.id
_entity.type
_entity.pdbx_description
1 polymer ?
#
loop_
_entity_poly.entity_id
_entity_poly.type
_entity_poly.pdbx_seq_one_letter_code
_entity_poly.pdbx_strand_id
1 'polypeptide(L)'
;MLKVSFQEHFYYELGAKPDPSSWRLICRDVLTDAGRALASTVSNGKKTGSTSAAAQLHPGDVRVISLVLRGHSWLHSLKQRSSAHMEQFLVVADWFLSNQDDDGGWSVPVERSIAEKSLVLEAGWHSAMAQGHALSVLTRAYAITKELKYLRAAVKGTKLFKINAGEGGVRNDLFGYAWYEEYPTQPGTFVLNGFMYSLIGLYDLSAALKNQQQMENDAAKLFADGIRSLQTFLP
;
A
#
# COMPACT_ATOMS: atom_id res chain seq x y z
N MET A 1 12.81 29.71 40.61
CA MET A 1 11.75 28.93 39.95
C MET A 1 12.43 28.02 38.92
N LEU A 2 12.66 26.75 39.24
CA LEU A 2 13.32 25.79 38.34
C LEU A 2 12.34 25.39 37.22
N LYS A 3 12.55 25.89 36.00
CA LYS A 3 11.92 25.31 34.81
C LYS A 3 12.68 24.03 34.46
N VAL A 4 12.17 22.90 34.91
CA VAL A 4 12.61 21.60 34.40
C VAL A 4 12.03 21.46 32.99
N SER A 5 12.87 21.65 31.99
CA SER A 5 12.55 21.35 30.59
C SER A 5 12.75 19.86 30.38
N PHE A 6 11.67 19.08 30.34
CA PHE A 6 11.73 17.69 29.89
C PHE A 6 12.02 17.67 28.39
N GLN A 7 13.16 17.09 28.00
CA GLN A 7 13.52 16.88 26.60
C GLN A 7 13.30 15.40 26.28
N GLU A 8 12.25 15.11 25.50
CA GLU A 8 12.03 13.77 24.97
C GLU A 8 12.72 13.61 23.62
N HIS A 9 13.23 12.40 23.36
CA HIS A 9 13.91 12.07 22.12
C HIS A 9 13.21 10.86 21.47
N PHE A 10 12.83 11.03 20.21
CA PHE A 10 12.23 9.99 19.38
C PHE A 10 13.13 9.72 18.17
N TYR A 11 13.24 8.45 17.80
CA TYR A 11 14.16 8.01 16.75
C TYR A 11 13.37 7.28 15.65
N TYR A 12 13.61 7.67 14.41
CA TYR A 12 13.12 7.00 13.21
C TYR A 12 14.30 6.64 12.33
N GLU A 13 14.39 5.38 11.91
CA GLU A 13 15.39 4.99 10.92
C GLU A 13 14.92 5.44 9.53
N LEU A 14 15.81 6.09 8.78
CA LEU A 14 15.53 6.59 7.42
C LEU A 14 15.94 5.59 6.32
N GLY A 15 16.26 4.35 6.70
CA GLY A 15 16.48 3.26 5.75
C GLY A 15 17.75 3.39 4.91
N ALA A 16 18.85 3.91 5.46
CA ALA A 16 20.13 4.17 4.75
C ALA A 16 20.87 2.92 4.21
N LYS A 17 20.30 1.72 4.34
CA LYS A 17 20.93 0.46 3.90
C LYS A 17 20.56 0.14 2.44
N PRO A 18 21.42 -0.59 1.69
CA PRO A 18 22.78 -0.98 2.06
C PRO A 18 23.80 0.15 1.90
N ASP A 19 23.54 1.14 1.03
CA ASP A 19 24.49 2.21 0.72
C ASP A 19 24.11 3.56 1.36
N PRO A 20 24.74 3.95 2.49
CA PRO A 20 24.46 5.20 3.17
C PRO A 20 25.00 6.44 2.45
N SER A 21 25.85 6.27 1.42
CA SER A 21 26.47 7.37 0.67
C SER A 21 25.66 7.81 -0.56
N SER A 22 24.67 7.01 -0.96
CA SER A 22 23.76 7.35 -2.05
C SER A 22 22.95 8.62 -1.77
N TRP A 23 22.79 9.46 -2.80
CA TRP A 23 21.87 10.60 -2.73
C TRP A 23 20.43 10.12 -2.60
N ARG A 24 19.69 10.69 -1.65
CA ARG A 24 18.32 10.30 -1.34
C ARG A 24 17.45 11.51 -1.07
N LEU A 25 16.21 11.44 -1.52
CA LEU A 25 15.17 12.37 -1.12
C LEU A 25 14.55 11.88 0.20
N ILE A 26 14.67 12.69 1.25
CA ILE A 26 13.98 12.44 2.52
C ILE A 26 12.81 13.42 2.61
N CYS A 27 11.59 12.88 2.62
CA CYS A 27 10.37 13.65 2.80
C CYS A 27 9.65 13.16 4.07
N ARG A 28 9.51 14.03 5.06
CA ARG A 28 8.86 13.72 6.34
C ARG A 28 7.71 14.68 6.60
N ASP A 29 6.60 14.12 7.07
CA ASP A 29 5.54 14.91 7.68
C ASP A 29 5.79 14.97 9.19
N VAL A 30 6.30 16.12 9.63
CA VAL A 30 6.69 16.34 11.03
C VAL A 30 5.47 16.26 11.97
N LEU A 31 4.28 16.62 11.50
CA LEU A 31 3.05 16.53 12.30
C LEU A 31 2.68 15.06 12.55
N THR A 32 2.72 14.26 11.50
CA THR A 32 2.51 12.80 11.58
C THR A 32 3.58 12.14 12.45
N ASP A 33 4.86 12.49 12.26
CA ASP A 33 5.97 11.93 13.04
C ASP A 33 5.83 12.26 14.52
N ALA A 34 5.53 13.51 14.89
CA ALA A 34 5.30 13.92 16.27
C ALA A 34 4.08 13.21 16.89
N GLY A 35 2.97 13.11 16.16
CA GLY A 35 1.76 12.44 16.64
C GLY A 35 2.00 10.94 16.90
N ARG A 36 2.75 10.27 16.02
CA ARG A 36 3.14 8.85 16.17
C ARG A 36 4.14 8.65 17.31
N ALA A 37 5.11 9.54 17.45
CA ALA A 37 6.06 9.54 18.54
C ALA A 37 5.36 9.63 19.90
N LEU A 38 4.45 10.59 20.08
CA LEU A 38 3.66 10.73 21.30
C LEU A 38 2.72 9.54 21.55
N ALA A 39 2.17 8.93 20.50
CA ALA A 39 1.36 7.72 20.63
C ALA A 39 2.16 6.54 21.21
N SER A 40 3.45 6.47 20.90
CA SER A 40 4.32 5.37 21.34
C SER A 40 4.58 5.38 22.84
N THR A 41 4.61 6.56 23.49
CA THR A 41 4.85 6.68 24.94
C THR A 41 3.66 6.22 25.78
N VAL A 42 2.44 6.39 25.28
CA VAL A 42 1.19 5.96 25.96
C VAL A 42 1.02 4.44 25.93
N SER A 43 1.56 3.77 24.91
CA SER A 43 1.35 2.33 24.68
C SER A 43 2.05 1.37 25.66
N ASN A 44 2.91 1.87 26.55
CA ASN A 44 3.54 1.07 27.62
C ASN A 44 2.60 0.79 28.82
N GLY A 45 1.39 1.39 28.85
CA GLY A 45 0.33 1.07 29.81
C GLY A 45 -0.76 0.21 29.17
N LYS A 46 -0.87 -1.07 29.59
CA LYS A 46 -2.00 -2.01 29.38
C LYS A 46 -2.86 -1.82 28.10
N LYS A 47 -2.62 -2.71 27.12
CA LYS A 47 -3.52 -2.97 25.98
C LYS A 47 -4.86 -3.54 26.47
N THR A 48 -5.91 -2.74 26.42
CA THR A 48 -7.30 -3.22 26.33
C THR A 48 -7.99 -2.45 25.22
N GLY A 49 -8.42 -3.15 24.16
CA GLY A 49 -9.47 -2.74 23.21
C GLY A 49 -9.45 -1.32 22.65
N SER A 50 -9.26 -1.22 21.34
CA SER A 50 -9.17 0.00 20.51
C SER A 50 -7.78 0.63 20.45
N THR A 51 -7.33 0.82 19.20
CA THR A 51 -6.13 1.51 18.75
C THR A 51 -5.69 2.62 19.70
N SER A 52 -4.42 2.62 20.10
CA SER A 52 -3.79 3.80 20.71
C SER A 52 -3.99 4.97 19.76
N ALA A 53 -4.99 5.81 20.06
CA ALA A 53 -5.30 6.99 19.27
C ALA A 53 -4.04 7.84 19.32
N ALA A 54 -3.35 7.94 18.20
CA ALA A 54 -2.25 8.88 18.09
C ALA A 54 -2.77 10.25 18.51
N ALA A 55 -2.00 10.97 19.33
CA ALA A 55 -2.39 12.32 19.72
C ALA A 55 -2.73 13.08 18.43
N GLN A 56 -3.99 13.50 18.29
CA GLN A 56 -4.46 14.17 17.08
C GLN A 56 -3.91 15.60 17.11
N LEU A 57 -2.76 15.78 16.48
CA LEU A 57 -2.11 17.09 16.33
C LEU A 57 -2.67 17.80 15.10
N HIS A 58 -2.75 19.12 15.18
CA HIS A 58 -3.24 20.01 14.12
C HIS A 58 -2.11 20.90 13.60
N PRO A 59 -2.26 21.46 12.38
CA PRO A 59 -1.32 22.46 11.88
C PRO A 59 -1.18 23.63 12.86
N GLY A 60 0.05 23.89 13.30
CA GLY A 60 0.36 24.90 14.33
C GLY A 60 0.79 24.32 15.68
N ASP A 61 0.37 23.09 16.00
CA ASP A 61 0.76 22.41 17.25
C ASP A 61 2.25 22.03 17.26
N VAL A 62 2.81 21.81 16.08
CA VAL A 62 4.21 21.42 15.89
C VAL A 62 4.94 22.49 15.09
N ARG A 63 6.06 22.96 15.64
CA ARG A 63 6.96 23.90 14.97
C ARG A 63 8.38 23.32 14.92
N VAL A 64 8.95 23.28 13.72
CA VAL A 64 10.37 22.97 13.54
C VAL A 64 11.19 24.17 14.04
N ILE A 65 12.05 23.95 15.04
CA ILE A 65 12.90 24.99 15.64
C ILE A 65 14.29 25.00 15.01
N SER A 66 14.87 23.81 14.86
CA SER A 66 16.21 23.64 14.27
C SER A 66 16.32 22.26 13.62
N LEU A 67 17.20 22.17 12.62
CA LEU A 67 17.65 20.92 12.01
C LEU A 67 19.13 20.78 12.30
N VAL A 68 19.55 19.65 12.85
CA VAL A 68 20.95 19.36 13.20
C VAL A 68 21.39 18.10 12.47
N LEU A 69 22.44 18.23 11.66
CA LEU A 69 23.14 17.09 11.05
C LEU A 69 24.36 16.75 11.91
N ARG A 70 24.59 15.46 12.18
CA ARG A 70 25.71 14.98 12.99
C ARG A 70 26.56 13.99 12.19
N GLY A 71 27.87 14.06 12.34
CA GLY A 71 28.82 13.25 11.58
C GLY A 71 29.15 13.85 10.20
N HIS A 72 29.64 13.01 9.29
CA HIS A 72 29.90 13.41 7.90
C HIS A 72 28.57 13.40 7.14
N SER A 73 28.10 14.58 6.74
CA SER A 73 26.80 14.73 6.09
C SER A 73 26.90 15.74 4.96
N TRP A 74 26.23 15.42 3.85
CA TRP A 74 26.04 16.33 2.73
C TRP A 74 24.56 16.61 2.58
N LEU A 75 24.22 17.88 2.42
CA LEU A 75 22.86 18.35 2.19
C LEU A 75 22.87 19.20 0.94
N HIS A 76 22.12 18.78 -0.08
CA HIS A 76 21.99 19.56 -1.31
C HIS A 76 20.88 20.62 -1.20
N SER A 77 19.67 20.20 -0.81
CA SER A 77 18.50 21.08 -0.72
C SER A 77 17.65 20.79 0.51
N LEU A 78 17.19 21.84 1.19
CA LEU A 78 16.24 21.77 2.30
C LEU A 78 15.03 22.65 1.98
N LYS A 79 13.83 22.07 2.04
CA LYS A 79 12.56 22.78 1.81
C LYS A 79 11.56 22.37 2.88
N GLN A 80 10.92 23.36 3.50
CA GLN A 80 9.73 23.15 4.32
C GLN A 80 8.51 23.61 3.51
N ARG A 81 7.49 22.76 3.42
CA ARG A 81 6.28 22.99 2.63
C ARG A 81 5.06 22.60 3.44
N SER A 82 3.91 23.18 3.12
CA SER A 82 2.62 22.77 3.69
C SER A 82 2.20 21.38 3.23
N SER A 83 2.68 20.92 2.07
CA SER A 83 2.45 19.56 1.57
C SER A 83 3.55 19.08 0.63
N ALA A 84 3.64 17.75 0.50
CA ALA A 84 4.54 17.03 -0.40
C ALA A 84 3.85 15.75 -0.95
N HIS A 85 2.61 15.91 -1.41
CA HIS A 85 1.74 14.78 -1.79
C HIS A 85 2.31 13.95 -2.93
N MET A 86 2.97 14.59 -3.91
CA MET A 86 3.56 13.87 -5.05
C MET A 86 4.76 13.02 -4.60
N GLU A 87 5.61 13.58 -3.75
CA GLU A 87 6.77 12.89 -3.19
C GLU A 87 6.33 11.69 -2.33
N GLN A 88 5.31 11.88 -1.49
CA GLN A 88 4.71 10.79 -0.70
C GLN A 88 4.09 9.70 -1.60
N PHE A 89 3.37 10.11 -2.64
CA PHE A 89 2.77 9.18 -3.61
C PHE A 89 3.83 8.33 -4.31
N LEU A 90 4.93 8.93 -4.78
CA LEU A 90 6.00 8.21 -5.45
C LEU A 90 6.75 7.27 -4.51
N VAL A 91 6.94 7.64 -3.24
CA VAL A 91 7.48 6.73 -2.22
C VAL A 91 6.62 5.46 -2.09
N VAL A 92 5.28 5.60 -2.11
CA VAL A 92 4.37 4.45 -2.07
C VAL A 92 4.46 3.63 -3.36
N ALA A 93 4.54 4.27 -4.52
CA ALA A 93 4.69 3.58 -5.80
C ALA A 93 6.00 2.78 -5.87
N ASP A 94 7.11 3.36 -5.40
CA ASP A 94 8.42 2.69 -5.34
C ASP A 94 8.45 1.55 -4.32
N TRP A 95 7.66 1.67 -3.23
CA TRP A 95 7.47 0.56 -2.29
C TRP A 95 6.80 -0.63 -2.98
N PHE A 96 5.74 -0.41 -3.78
CA PHE A 96 5.09 -1.48 -4.54
C PHE A 96 6.05 -2.16 -5.53
N LEU A 97 6.95 -1.41 -6.18
CA LEU A 97 7.99 -2.01 -7.03
C LEU A 97 8.93 -2.92 -6.25
N SER A 98 9.38 -2.46 -5.09
CA SER A 98 10.42 -3.13 -4.30
C SER A 98 9.91 -4.33 -3.50
N ASN A 99 8.59 -4.44 -3.30
CA ASN A 99 7.96 -5.46 -2.47
C ASN A 99 6.98 -6.35 -3.26
N GLN A 100 7.01 -6.28 -4.60
CA GLN A 100 6.27 -7.22 -5.42
C GLN A 100 6.99 -8.58 -5.43
N ASP A 101 6.29 -9.64 -5.07
CA ASP A 101 6.85 -11.00 -5.08
C ASP A 101 7.01 -11.57 -6.51
N ASP A 102 7.58 -12.77 -6.60
CA ASP A 102 7.83 -13.46 -7.88
C ASP A 102 6.54 -13.83 -8.62
N ASP A 103 5.44 -14.03 -7.88
CA ASP A 103 4.10 -14.27 -8.43
C ASP A 103 3.37 -13.00 -8.85
N GLY A 104 3.99 -11.83 -8.66
CA GLY A 104 3.42 -10.53 -9.02
C GLY A 104 2.51 -9.96 -7.94
N GLY A 105 2.39 -10.63 -6.80
CA GLY A 105 1.58 -10.22 -5.67
C GLY A 105 2.27 -9.29 -4.70
N TRP A 106 1.47 -8.77 -3.77
CA TRP A 106 1.93 -8.17 -2.52
C TRP A 106 1.35 -8.98 -1.35
N SER A 107 2.10 -9.98 -0.90
CA SER A 107 1.68 -10.92 0.14
C SER A 107 1.44 -10.21 1.48
N VAL A 108 0.37 -10.59 2.18
CA VAL A 108 0.06 -10.09 3.52
C VAL A 108 0.84 -10.92 4.55
N PRO A 109 1.79 -10.32 5.30
CA PRO A 109 2.73 -11.07 6.12
C PRO A 109 2.16 -11.51 7.49
N VAL A 110 0.84 -11.51 7.63
CA VAL A 110 0.15 -11.85 8.87
C VAL A 110 -1.03 -12.75 8.60
N GLU A 111 -1.29 -13.66 9.54
CA GLU A 111 -2.45 -14.53 9.52
C GLU A 111 -3.74 -13.69 9.63
N ARG A 112 -4.78 -14.12 8.91
CA ARG A 112 -6.12 -13.54 9.01
C ARG A 112 -7.16 -14.61 9.28
N SER A 113 -7.82 -14.50 10.43
CA SER A 113 -8.99 -15.30 10.79
C SER A 113 -10.29 -14.55 10.44
N ILE A 114 -11.22 -15.25 9.79
CA ILE A 114 -12.55 -14.78 9.37
C ILE A 114 -13.62 -15.73 9.93
N ALA A 115 -14.87 -15.25 10.03
CA ALA A 115 -16.02 -16.04 10.47
C ALA A 115 -15.76 -16.81 11.78
N GLU A 116 -15.47 -16.08 12.86
CA GLU A 116 -15.22 -16.65 14.20
C GLU A 116 -14.12 -17.73 14.25
N LYS A 117 -13.07 -17.59 13.42
CA LYS A 117 -11.93 -18.52 13.29
C LYS A 117 -12.22 -19.82 12.54
N SER A 118 -13.34 -19.92 11.84
CA SER A 118 -13.62 -21.06 10.97
C SER A 118 -12.83 -21.01 9.65
N LEU A 119 -12.44 -19.81 9.19
CA LEU A 119 -11.66 -19.61 7.98
C LEU A 119 -10.36 -18.89 8.33
N VAL A 120 -9.23 -19.55 8.14
CA VAL A 120 -7.89 -19.03 8.46
C VAL A 120 -7.08 -18.91 7.18
N LEU A 121 -6.52 -17.72 6.97
CA LEU A 121 -5.54 -17.44 5.93
C LEU A 121 -4.17 -17.32 6.59
N GLU A 122 -3.28 -18.24 6.28
CA GLU A 122 -1.89 -18.24 6.74
C GLU A 122 -1.13 -17.03 6.18
N ALA A 123 -0.14 -16.54 6.93
CA ALA A 123 0.72 -15.46 6.49
C ALA A 123 1.33 -15.76 5.10
N GLY A 124 1.28 -14.77 4.21
CA GLY A 124 1.69 -14.92 2.80
C GLY A 124 0.53 -14.87 1.81
N TRP A 125 -0.73 -14.86 2.27
CA TRP A 125 -1.91 -14.76 1.42
C TRP A 125 -1.99 -13.44 0.63
N HIS A 126 -2.69 -13.46 -0.51
CA HIS A 126 -2.92 -12.28 -1.36
C HIS A 126 -4.37 -11.83 -1.34
N SER A 127 -4.60 -10.52 -1.55
CA SER A 127 -5.94 -9.95 -1.61
C SER A 127 -6.21 -9.32 -2.97
N ALA A 128 -7.34 -9.63 -3.61
CA ALA A 128 -7.75 -8.96 -4.84
C ALA A 128 -7.85 -7.43 -4.67
N MET A 129 -8.27 -6.97 -3.49
CA MET A 129 -8.34 -5.54 -3.15
C MET A 129 -6.95 -4.93 -3.10
N ALA A 130 -6.00 -5.58 -2.43
CA ALA A 130 -4.61 -5.11 -2.36
C ALA A 130 -3.97 -5.05 -3.76
N GLN A 131 -4.18 -6.10 -4.57
CA GLN A 131 -3.75 -6.09 -5.97
C GLN A 131 -4.38 -4.91 -6.72
N GLY A 132 -5.70 -4.73 -6.64
CA GLY A 132 -6.40 -3.61 -7.28
C GLY A 132 -5.81 -2.24 -6.94
N HIS A 133 -5.59 -1.97 -5.65
CA HIS A 133 -4.98 -0.73 -5.20
C HIS A 133 -3.55 -0.54 -5.74
N ALA A 134 -2.74 -1.60 -5.72
CA ALA A 134 -1.38 -1.54 -6.27
C ALA A 134 -1.39 -1.26 -7.78
N LEU A 135 -2.26 -1.92 -8.55
CA LEU A 135 -2.46 -1.66 -9.98
C LEU A 135 -2.82 -0.19 -10.23
N SER A 136 -3.76 0.36 -9.45
CA SER A 136 -4.18 1.76 -9.52
C SER A 136 -3.04 2.74 -9.21
N VAL A 137 -2.25 2.48 -8.17
CA VAL A 137 -1.11 3.32 -7.77
C VAL A 137 -0.01 3.30 -8.84
N LEU A 138 0.41 2.11 -9.25
CA LEU A 138 1.47 1.92 -10.24
C LEU A 138 1.08 2.52 -11.59
N THR A 139 -0.18 2.35 -12.00
CA THR A 139 -0.68 2.94 -13.25
C THR A 139 -0.65 4.47 -13.22
N ARG A 140 -1.04 5.09 -12.09
CA ARG A 140 -0.94 6.56 -11.91
C ARG A 140 0.51 7.02 -11.86
N ALA A 141 1.40 6.25 -11.25
CA ALA A 141 2.83 6.55 -11.22
C ALA A 141 3.43 6.53 -12.62
N TYR A 142 3.08 5.53 -13.45
CA TYR A 142 3.42 5.53 -14.88
C TYR A 142 2.84 6.75 -15.61
N ALA A 143 1.58 7.10 -15.36
CA ALA A 143 0.95 8.21 -16.06
C ALA A 143 1.68 9.54 -15.83
N ILE A 144 2.25 9.76 -14.65
CA ILE A 144 2.99 10.97 -14.27
C ILE A 144 4.45 10.91 -14.71
N THR A 145 5.16 9.82 -14.39
CA THR A 145 6.61 9.70 -14.58
C THR A 145 7.00 9.24 -15.99
N LYS A 146 6.08 8.56 -16.69
CA LYS A 146 6.32 7.80 -17.93
C LYS A 146 7.36 6.68 -17.79
N GLU A 147 7.73 6.29 -16.57
CA GLU A 147 8.67 5.20 -16.35
C GLU A 147 7.98 3.84 -16.48
N LEU A 148 8.38 3.06 -17.48
CA LEU A 148 7.79 1.75 -17.78
C LEU A 148 7.91 0.73 -16.64
N LYS A 149 8.82 0.93 -15.68
CA LYS A 149 8.97 0.05 -14.51
C LYS A 149 7.66 -0.10 -13.73
N TYR A 150 6.91 1.00 -13.55
CA TYR A 150 5.62 0.97 -12.86
C TYR A 150 4.56 0.20 -13.64
N LEU A 151 4.50 0.42 -14.95
CA LEU A 151 3.52 -0.26 -15.79
C LEU A 151 3.80 -1.77 -15.89
N ARG A 152 5.07 -2.17 -16.00
CA ARG A 152 5.49 -3.58 -16.00
C ARG A 152 5.12 -4.28 -14.69
N ALA A 153 5.36 -3.64 -13.55
CA ALA A 153 4.96 -4.19 -12.25
C ALA A 153 3.43 -4.33 -12.14
N ALA A 154 2.67 -3.35 -12.63
CA ALA A 154 1.20 -3.43 -12.65
C ALA A 154 0.70 -4.61 -13.51
N VAL A 155 1.29 -4.82 -14.70
CA VAL A 155 0.98 -5.98 -15.56
C VAL A 155 1.31 -7.29 -14.85
N LYS A 156 2.49 -7.41 -14.22
CA LYS A 156 2.85 -8.59 -13.41
C LYS A 156 1.80 -8.88 -12.33
N GLY A 157 1.26 -7.83 -11.71
CA GLY A 157 0.22 -7.91 -10.69
C GLY A 157 -1.11 -8.52 -11.13
N THR A 158 -1.37 -8.63 -12.43
CA THR A 158 -2.57 -9.30 -12.95
C THR A 158 -2.49 -10.83 -12.91
N LYS A 159 -1.30 -11.42 -12.69
CA LYS A 159 -1.09 -12.88 -12.70
C LYS A 159 -2.01 -13.59 -11.69
N LEU A 160 -2.12 -13.07 -10.48
CA LEU A 160 -2.91 -13.68 -9.39
C LEU A 160 -4.42 -13.74 -9.67
N PHE A 161 -4.95 -12.86 -10.51
CA PHE A 161 -6.37 -12.86 -10.91
C PHE A 161 -6.74 -14.06 -11.83
N LYS A 162 -5.73 -14.79 -12.30
CA LYS A 162 -5.90 -15.98 -13.14
C LYS A 162 -5.71 -17.29 -12.36
N ILE A 163 -5.23 -17.20 -11.11
CA ILE A 163 -4.92 -18.34 -10.27
C ILE A 163 -6.03 -18.50 -9.23
N ASN A 164 -6.47 -19.73 -8.99
CA ASN A 164 -7.54 -19.99 -8.02
C ASN A 164 -7.10 -19.63 -6.60
N ALA A 165 -8.04 -19.20 -5.76
CA ALA A 165 -7.82 -18.85 -4.37
C ALA A 165 -7.15 -19.99 -3.58
N GLY A 166 -7.55 -21.24 -3.84
CA GLY A 166 -6.96 -22.44 -3.21
C GLY A 166 -5.53 -22.77 -3.67
N GLU A 167 -5.03 -22.12 -4.73
CA GLU A 167 -3.71 -22.34 -5.32
C GLU A 167 -2.79 -21.13 -5.09
N GLY A 168 -3.12 -20.26 -4.14
CA GLY A 168 -2.36 -19.04 -3.83
C GLY A 168 -2.69 -17.84 -4.73
N GLY A 169 -3.74 -17.94 -5.55
CA GLY A 169 -4.26 -16.82 -6.33
C GLY A 169 -5.35 -16.05 -5.60
N VAL A 170 -6.10 -15.25 -6.36
CA VAL A 170 -7.26 -14.49 -5.84
C VAL A 170 -8.54 -14.77 -6.61
N ARG A 171 -8.53 -15.66 -7.61
CA ARG A 171 -9.71 -15.99 -8.41
C ARG A 171 -10.57 -17.03 -7.70
N ASN A 172 -11.88 -16.85 -7.77
CA ASN A 172 -12.85 -17.86 -7.39
C ASN A 172 -13.94 -17.97 -8.47
N ASP A 173 -14.74 -19.02 -8.41
CA ASP A 173 -15.92 -19.20 -9.26
C ASP A 173 -17.19 -19.07 -8.40
N LEU A 174 -18.07 -18.16 -8.80
CA LEU A 174 -19.40 -17.99 -8.22
C LEU A 174 -20.43 -18.31 -9.29
N PHE A 175 -21.01 -19.51 -9.27
CA PHE A 175 -22.02 -19.97 -10.23
C PHE A 175 -21.60 -19.85 -11.72
N GLY A 176 -20.35 -20.14 -12.04
CA GLY A 176 -19.79 -20.03 -13.40
C GLY A 176 -19.29 -18.63 -13.77
N TYR A 177 -19.31 -17.68 -12.84
CA TYR A 177 -18.83 -16.31 -13.02
C TYR A 177 -17.56 -16.08 -12.21
N ALA A 178 -16.59 -15.41 -12.81
CA ALA A 178 -15.32 -15.11 -12.15
C ALA A 178 -15.52 -14.12 -10.99
N TRP A 179 -15.02 -14.46 -9.82
CA TRP A 179 -14.96 -13.57 -8.67
C TRP A 179 -13.51 -13.35 -8.24
N TYR A 180 -13.17 -12.16 -7.77
CA TYR A 180 -11.84 -11.84 -7.23
C TYR A 180 -11.95 -11.57 -5.74
N GLU A 181 -11.38 -12.47 -4.95
CA GLU A 181 -11.56 -12.53 -3.50
C GLU A 181 -10.72 -11.47 -2.78
N GLU A 182 -11.38 -10.65 -1.95
CA GLU A 182 -10.67 -9.83 -0.97
C GLU A 182 -9.89 -10.72 0.00
N TYR A 183 -10.52 -11.83 0.41
CA TYR A 183 -9.97 -12.85 1.28
C TYR A 183 -10.11 -14.21 0.58
N PRO A 184 -9.02 -14.81 0.06
CA PRO A 184 -9.05 -16.05 -0.73
C PRO A 184 -9.26 -17.29 0.16
N THR A 185 -10.32 -17.30 0.96
CA THR A 185 -10.67 -18.41 1.86
C THR A 185 -11.26 -19.59 1.11
N GLN A 186 -11.30 -20.74 1.79
CA GLN A 186 -12.01 -21.93 1.31
C GLN A 186 -13.01 -22.41 2.36
N PRO A 187 -14.33 -22.36 2.09
CA PRO A 187 -14.99 -21.80 0.91
C PRO A 187 -14.80 -20.28 0.75
N GLY A 188 -15.11 -19.77 -0.45
CA GLY A 188 -15.02 -18.35 -0.79
C GLY A 188 -15.92 -17.45 0.06
N THR A 189 -15.50 -16.21 0.29
CA THR A 189 -16.25 -15.22 1.10
C THR A 189 -17.02 -14.20 0.26
N PHE A 190 -16.64 -14.02 -1.01
CA PHE A 190 -17.32 -13.19 -1.98
C PHE A 190 -17.56 -11.74 -1.51
N VAL A 191 -16.56 -11.15 -0.86
CA VAL A 191 -16.67 -9.79 -0.31
C VAL A 191 -16.75 -8.75 -1.44
N LEU A 192 -17.90 -8.07 -1.53
CA LEU A 192 -18.23 -7.17 -2.63
C LEU A 192 -17.30 -5.96 -2.76
N ASN A 193 -16.93 -5.32 -1.64
CA ASN A 193 -16.14 -4.09 -1.69
C ASN A 193 -14.74 -4.34 -2.27
N GLY A 194 -14.03 -5.38 -1.78
CA GLY A 194 -12.72 -5.74 -2.31
C GLY A 194 -12.77 -6.21 -3.75
N PHE A 195 -13.85 -6.92 -4.15
CA PHE A 195 -14.07 -7.26 -5.55
C PHE A 195 -14.16 -6.01 -6.42
N MET A 196 -15.00 -5.02 -6.07
CA MET A 196 -15.13 -3.78 -6.84
C MET A 196 -13.82 -2.98 -6.91
N TYR A 197 -13.06 -2.86 -5.81
CA TYR A 197 -11.75 -2.19 -5.83
C TYR A 197 -10.74 -2.90 -6.74
N SER A 198 -10.79 -4.23 -6.80
CA SER A 198 -9.97 -5.01 -7.72
C SER A 198 -10.28 -4.69 -9.19
N LEU A 199 -11.57 -4.51 -9.53
CA LEU A 199 -12.01 -4.13 -10.86
C LEU A 199 -11.56 -2.71 -11.25
N ILE A 200 -11.57 -1.77 -10.30
CA ILE A 200 -11.05 -0.40 -10.55
C ILE A 200 -9.56 -0.46 -10.92
N GLY A 201 -8.76 -1.26 -10.22
CA GLY A 201 -7.35 -1.45 -10.56
C GLY A 201 -7.13 -2.07 -11.95
N LEU A 202 -7.90 -3.10 -12.29
CA LEU A 202 -7.87 -3.72 -13.63
C LEU A 202 -8.30 -2.74 -14.72
N TYR A 203 -9.32 -1.91 -14.46
CA TYR A 203 -9.76 -0.86 -15.37
C TYR A 203 -8.66 0.17 -15.63
N ASP A 204 -8.08 0.73 -14.56
CA ASP A 204 -7.01 1.72 -14.65
C ASP A 204 -5.86 1.19 -15.54
N LEU A 205 -5.41 -0.02 -15.25
CA LEU A 205 -4.34 -0.68 -16.00
C LEU A 205 -4.72 -0.91 -17.46
N SER A 206 -5.93 -1.41 -17.72
CA SER A 206 -6.43 -1.64 -19.08
C SER A 206 -6.47 -0.35 -19.90
N ALA A 207 -6.86 0.77 -19.28
CA ALA A 207 -6.93 2.07 -19.92
C ALA A 207 -5.52 2.60 -20.26
N ALA A 208 -4.56 2.44 -19.36
CA ALA A 208 -3.17 2.83 -19.60
C ALA A 208 -2.49 2.02 -20.71
N LEU A 209 -2.81 0.73 -20.82
CA LEU A 209 -2.21 -0.18 -21.80
C LEU A 209 -2.73 0.01 -23.22
N LYS A 210 -3.90 0.65 -23.43
CA LYS A 210 -4.39 0.99 -24.78
C LYS A 210 -3.38 1.80 -25.59
N ASN A 211 -2.57 2.61 -24.92
CA ASN A 211 -1.52 3.43 -25.52
C ASN A 211 -0.17 2.69 -25.65
N GLN A 212 -0.09 1.41 -25.29
CA GLN A 212 1.13 0.61 -25.22
C GLN A 212 0.92 -0.76 -25.88
N GLN A 213 0.71 -0.76 -27.20
CA GLN A 213 0.35 -1.93 -28.01
C GLN A 213 1.35 -3.11 -27.96
N GLN A 214 2.55 -2.90 -27.41
CA GLN A 214 3.61 -3.92 -27.36
C GLN A 214 3.64 -4.74 -26.06
N MET A 215 2.78 -4.46 -25.07
CA MET A 215 2.73 -5.24 -23.82
C MET A 215 1.57 -6.24 -23.83
N GLU A 216 1.91 -7.53 -23.85
CA GLU A 216 0.94 -8.60 -23.61
C GLU A 216 0.35 -8.47 -22.20
N ASN A 217 -0.97 -8.47 -22.10
CA ASN A 217 -1.69 -8.31 -20.85
C ASN A 217 -3.12 -8.87 -20.93
N ASP A 218 -3.66 -9.27 -19.78
CA ASP A 218 -5.03 -9.77 -19.64
C ASP A 218 -5.95 -8.78 -18.93
N ALA A 219 -5.48 -7.56 -18.62
CA ALA A 219 -6.19 -6.62 -17.74
C ALA A 219 -7.60 -6.29 -18.24
N ALA A 220 -7.74 -6.02 -19.55
CA ALA A 220 -9.04 -5.71 -20.16
C ALA A 220 -10.02 -6.89 -20.11
N LYS A 221 -9.51 -8.12 -20.30
CA LYS A 221 -10.32 -9.34 -20.24
C LYS A 221 -10.78 -9.63 -18.82
N LEU A 222 -9.86 -9.59 -17.86
CA LEU A 222 -10.17 -9.75 -16.43
C LEU A 222 -11.20 -8.72 -15.96
N PHE A 223 -11.02 -7.45 -16.35
CA PHE A 223 -11.99 -6.41 -16.04
C PHE A 223 -13.39 -6.73 -16.63
N ALA A 224 -13.45 -7.12 -17.90
CA ALA A 224 -14.72 -7.46 -18.56
C ALA A 224 -15.43 -8.67 -17.93
N ASP A 225 -14.67 -9.72 -17.58
CA ASP A 225 -15.19 -10.89 -16.90
C ASP A 225 -15.75 -10.51 -15.51
N GLY A 226 -15.01 -9.71 -14.74
CA GLY A 226 -15.45 -9.26 -13.42
C GLY A 226 -16.66 -8.31 -13.45
N ILE A 227 -16.74 -7.40 -14.43
CA ILE A 227 -17.92 -6.54 -14.63
C ILE A 227 -19.15 -7.37 -14.97
N ARG A 228 -19.00 -8.43 -15.79
CA ARG A 228 -20.10 -9.35 -16.07
C ARG A 228 -20.62 -9.99 -14.78
N SER A 229 -19.73 -10.51 -13.94
CA SER A 229 -20.11 -11.06 -12.63
C SER A 229 -20.82 -10.03 -11.76
N LEU A 230 -20.29 -8.80 -11.68
CA LEU A 230 -20.87 -7.73 -10.88
C LEU A 230 -22.29 -7.38 -11.34
N GLN A 231 -22.52 -7.28 -12.66
CA GLN A 231 -23.82 -7.02 -13.25
C GLN A 231 -24.82 -8.17 -13.04
N THR A 232 -24.34 -9.40 -12.94
CA THR A 232 -25.18 -10.57 -12.66
C THR A 232 -25.62 -10.66 -11.20
N PHE A 233 -24.76 -10.27 -10.25
CA PHE A 233 -25.02 -10.45 -8.81
C PHE A 233 -25.51 -9.21 -8.08
N LEU A 234 -25.44 -8.02 -8.68
CA LEU A 234 -26.08 -6.84 -8.12
C LEU A 234 -27.56 -6.78 -8.53
N PRO A 235 -28.49 -6.57 -7.57
CA PRO A 235 -29.93 -6.46 -7.84
C PRO A 235 -30.33 -5.25 -8.71
#